data_AF-A0A662I524-F1
#
_entry.id   AF-A0A662I524-F1
#
_cell.length_a   1.000
_cell.length_b   1.000
_cell.length_c   1.000
_cell.angle_alpha   90.00
_cell.angle_beta   90.00
_cell.angle_gamma   90.00
#
_symmetry.space_group_name_H-M   'P 1'
#
loop_
_entity.id
_entity.type
_entity.pdbx_description
1 polymer ?
#
loop_
_entity_poly.entity_id
_entity_poly.type
_entity_poly.pdbx_seq_one_letter_code
_entity_poly.pdbx_strand_id
1 'polypeptide(L)'
;MTERPYFLQESLISILKEFSLEEVLAIEENFDEQYIVLEKLYYRLKNPPVYLSLIVLNAISSYQLNCTGEKYWSEFSEYFSKKRDIIKNIEVEGKIIVNMFLDFLEKSRCNVRLLRQKRRRVMRVVPLINSFIENISVYVEDFKLLQLELSKHLNTSISAKTVVFAVKMFNYGVRIAYSKKIPLPFDIDIPVDNRIKKISSCLGVSEEDIKGFWRKVAYKTEIPPLHIDSLLWVAYRYAKEGIMLDNSKFNKLILFLKSFLVN
;
A
#
# COMPACT_ATOMS: atom_id res chain seq x y z
N MET A 1 4.76 34.44 13.54
CA MET A 1 4.06 33.21 13.10
C MET A 1 4.98 32.48 12.14
N THR A 2 5.03 31.15 12.26
CA THR A 2 6.14 30.28 11.86
C THR A 2 6.34 30.17 10.34
N GLU A 3 7.36 30.84 9.79
CA GLU A 3 7.73 30.76 8.36
C GLU A 3 8.27 29.37 7.96
N ARG A 4 8.92 28.67 8.90
CA ARG A 4 9.59 27.38 8.63
C ARG A 4 8.64 26.28 8.14
N PRO A 5 7.48 25.99 8.78
CA PRO A 5 6.52 25.03 8.25
C PRO A 5 6.03 25.34 6.84
N TYR A 6 5.70 26.60 6.55
CA TYR A 6 5.25 27.03 5.23
C TYR A 6 6.35 26.81 4.17
N PHE A 7 7.58 27.21 4.48
CA PHE A 7 8.74 26.97 3.62
C PHE A 7 8.98 25.48 3.35
N LEU A 8 8.83 24.61 4.36
CA LEU A 8 8.96 23.16 4.19
C LEU A 8 7.85 22.60 3.29
N GLN A 9 6.61 23.06 3.43
CA GLN A 9 5.50 22.63 2.57
C GLN A 9 5.76 23.00 1.10
N GLU A 10 6.14 24.24 0.81
CA GLU A 10 6.42 24.69 -0.56
C GLU A 10 7.67 24.00 -1.14
N SER A 11 8.70 23.75 -0.32
CA SER A 11 9.88 22.97 -0.73
C SER A 11 9.52 21.54 -1.10
N LEU A 12 8.71 20.86 -0.28
CA LEU A 12 8.24 19.51 -0.59
C LEU A 12 7.45 19.48 -1.90
N ILE A 13 6.52 20.40 -2.09
CA ILE A 13 5.71 20.50 -3.31
C ILE A 13 6.62 20.74 -4.52
N SER A 14 7.60 21.63 -4.41
CA SER A 14 8.57 21.91 -5.47
C SER A 14 9.36 20.66 -5.86
N ILE A 15 9.87 19.91 -4.88
CA ILE A 15 10.58 18.65 -5.11
C ILE A 15 9.67 17.62 -5.78
N LEU A 16 8.43 17.45 -5.28
CA LEU A 16 7.48 16.47 -5.82
C LEU A 16 7.04 16.81 -7.25
N LYS A 17 6.97 18.09 -7.62
CA LYS A 17 6.68 18.56 -8.99
C LYS A 17 7.77 18.17 -10.01
N GLU A 18 8.99 17.84 -9.57
CA GLU A 18 10.04 17.39 -10.48
C GLU A 18 9.77 15.96 -11.03
N PHE A 19 8.87 15.20 -10.42
CA PHE A 19 8.53 13.84 -10.83
C PHE A 19 7.32 13.84 -11.77
N SER A 20 7.47 13.17 -12.90
CA SER A 20 6.35 12.68 -13.69
C SER A 20 5.71 11.47 -13.00
N LEU A 21 4.42 11.24 -13.26
CA LEU A 21 3.72 10.04 -12.78
C LEU A 21 4.46 8.75 -13.18
N GLU A 22 4.99 8.69 -14.39
CA GLU A 22 5.74 7.53 -14.91
C GLU A 22 7.01 7.25 -14.06
N GLU A 23 7.75 8.29 -13.68
CA GLU A 23 8.89 8.15 -12.77
C GLU A 23 8.47 7.65 -11.39
N VAL A 24 7.31 8.08 -10.88
CA VAL A 24 6.78 7.58 -9.60
C VAL A 24 6.44 6.10 -9.70
N LEU A 25 5.75 5.68 -10.76
CA LEU A 25 5.42 4.27 -11.01
C LEU A 25 6.68 3.41 -11.14
N ALA A 26 7.73 3.93 -11.77
CA ALA A 26 9.03 3.25 -11.86
C ALA A 26 9.73 3.16 -10.49
N ILE A 27 9.61 4.17 -9.63
CA ILE A 27 10.15 4.10 -8.26
C ILE A 27 9.45 3.01 -7.45
N GLU A 28 8.12 2.90 -7.58
CA GLU A 28 7.34 1.82 -6.96
C GLU A 28 7.83 0.44 -7.43
N GLU A 29 7.97 0.25 -8.74
CA GLU A 29 8.43 -1.00 -9.36
C GLU A 29 9.83 -1.43 -8.88
N ASN A 30 10.76 -0.49 -8.78
CA ASN A 30 12.17 -0.78 -8.58
C ASN A 30 12.64 -0.71 -7.12
N PHE A 31 11.95 0.04 -6.26
CA PHE A 31 12.47 0.34 -4.91
C PHE A 31 11.48 0.05 -3.78
N ASP A 32 10.18 -0.08 -4.05
CA ASP A 32 9.22 -0.49 -3.03
C ASP A 32 9.31 -2.02 -2.81
N GLU A 33 9.83 -2.41 -1.65
CA GLU A 33 9.97 -3.83 -1.29
C GLU A 33 8.63 -4.57 -1.33
N GLN A 34 7.51 -3.89 -1.06
CA GLN A 34 6.18 -4.50 -1.11
C GLN A 34 5.79 -4.83 -2.56
N TYR A 35 6.16 -4.00 -3.54
CA TYR A 35 5.96 -4.30 -4.96
C TYR A 35 6.83 -5.49 -5.40
N ILE A 36 8.12 -5.47 -5.04
CA ILE A 36 9.10 -6.49 -5.42
C ILE A 36 8.71 -7.87 -4.88
N VAL A 37 8.28 -7.98 -3.62
CA VAL A 37 7.86 -9.29 -3.06
C VAL A 37 6.56 -9.79 -3.66
N LEU A 38 5.68 -8.89 -4.11
CA LEU A 38 4.45 -9.22 -4.82
C LEU A 38 4.73 -9.73 -6.23
N GLU A 39 5.70 -9.16 -6.94
CA GLU A 39 6.14 -9.67 -8.24
C GLU A 39 6.67 -11.10 -8.13
N LYS A 40 7.51 -11.36 -7.12
CA LYS A 40 8.00 -12.71 -6.80
C LYS A 40 6.86 -13.69 -6.51
N LEU A 41 5.84 -13.26 -5.78
CA LEU A 41 4.68 -14.09 -5.46
C LEU A 41 3.88 -14.42 -6.74
N TYR A 42 3.58 -13.42 -7.56
CA TYR A 42 2.82 -13.64 -8.79
C TYR A 42 3.54 -14.58 -9.75
N TYR A 43 4.87 -14.46 -9.90
CA TYR A 43 5.68 -15.38 -10.70
C TYR A 43 5.48 -16.86 -10.30
N ARG A 44 5.22 -17.13 -9.01
CA ARG A 44 4.94 -18.48 -8.50
C ARG A 44 3.50 -18.92 -8.70
N LEU A 45 2.54 -18.01 -8.49
CA LEU A 45 1.11 -18.34 -8.51
C LEU A 45 0.50 -18.32 -9.92
N LYS A 46 0.76 -17.27 -10.70
CA LYS A 46 0.20 -17.03 -12.05
C LYS A 46 -1.33 -17.21 -12.15
N ASN A 47 -2.05 -16.81 -11.09
CA ASN A 47 -3.50 -16.86 -11.02
C ASN A 47 -4.00 -15.51 -10.45
N PRO A 48 -4.43 -14.56 -11.30
CA PRO A 48 -4.77 -13.22 -10.86
C PRO A 48 -5.90 -13.15 -9.81
N PRO A 49 -7.06 -13.82 -9.96
CA PRO A 49 -8.10 -13.79 -8.93
C PRO A 49 -7.62 -14.24 -7.54
N VAL A 50 -6.89 -15.35 -7.45
CA VAL A 50 -6.36 -15.85 -6.17
C VAL A 50 -5.28 -14.91 -5.62
N TYR A 51 -4.34 -14.49 -6.48
CA TYR A 51 -3.25 -13.60 -6.10
C TYR A 51 -3.74 -12.26 -5.54
N LEU A 52 -4.68 -11.62 -6.25
CA LEU A 52 -5.26 -10.34 -5.84
C LEU A 52 -6.12 -10.48 -4.57
N SER A 53 -6.81 -11.61 -4.41
CA SER A 53 -7.53 -11.94 -3.18
C SER A 53 -6.58 -12.00 -1.98
N LEU A 54 -5.47 -12.73 -2.11
CA LEU A 54 -4.46 -12.85 -1.04
C LEU A 54 -3.84 -11.50 -0.68
N ILE A 55 -3.59 -10.63 -1.67
CA ILE A 55 -3.10 -9.27 -1.44
C ILE A 55 -4.07 -8.45 -0.58
N VAL A 56 -5.36 -8.46 -0.94
CA VAL A 56 -6.38 -7.72 -0.18
C VAL A 56 -6.48 -8.24 1.24
N LEU A 57 -6.53 -9.56 1.42
CA LEU A 57 -6.55 -10.20 2.75
C LEU A 57 -5.33 -9.82 3.60
N ASN A 58 -4.15 -9.78 2.98
CA ASN A 58 -2.92 -9.34 3.62
C ASN A 58 -3.01 -7.87 4.05
N ALA A 59 -3.33 -6.98 3.12
CA ALA A 59 -3.37 -5.55 3.35
C ALA A 59 -4.38 -5.14 4.44
N ILE A 60 -5.57 -5.76 4.48
CA ILE A 60 -6.57 -5.45 5.52
C ILE A 60 -6.15 -5.92 6.92
N SER A 61 -5.12 -6.76 7.00
CA SER A 61 -4.54 -7.35 8.21
C SER A 61 -3.17 -6.75 8.57
N SER A 62 -2.60 -5.90 7.71
CA SER A 62 -1.28 -5.24 7.86
C SER A 62 -1.32 -4.04 8.81
N TYR A 63 -1.71 -4.25 10.06
CA TYR A 63 -1.69 -3.21 11.09
C TYR A 63 -1.25 -3.76 12.44
N GLN A 64 -0.63 -2.93 13.28
CA GLN A 64 -0.13 -3.36 14.60
C GLN A 64 0.80 -4.58 14.49
N LEU A 65 1.70 -4.57 13.49
CA LEU A 65 2.70 -5.62 13.27
C LEU A 65 3.76 -5.56 14.38
N ASN A 66 4.38 -6.71 14.70
CA ASN A 66 5.53 -6.78 15.61
C ASN A 66 6.87 -6.79 14.86
N CYS A 67 6.84 -6.56 13.54
CA CYS A 67 7.99 -6.37 12.67
C CYS A 67 7.73 -5.20 11.70
N THR A 68 8.66 -4.91 10.79
CA THR A 68 8.45 -3.90 9.74
C THR A 68 7.43 -4.39 8.71
N GLY A 69 6.78 -3.46 8.01
CA GLY A 69 5.81 -3.80 6.97
C GLY A 69 6.46 -4.68 5.89
N GLU A 70 7.66 -4.30 5.48
CA GLU A 70 8.48 -5.00 4.49
C GLU A 70 8.73 -6.46 4.86
N LYS A 71 9.15 -6.73 6.11
CA LYS A 71 9.36 -8.09 6.61
C LYS A 71 8.08 -8.92 6.59
N TYR A 72 6.94 -8.31 6.92
CA TYR A 72 5.66 -9.00 6.87
C TYR A 72 5.22 -9.34 5.44
N TRP A 73 5.38 -8.42 4.49
CA TRP A 73 5.07 -8.68 3.08
C TRP A 73 6.01 -9.73 2.46
N SER A 74 7.29 -9.76 2.87
CA SER A 74 8.21 -10.85 2.51
C SER A 74 7.75 -12.19 3.07
N GLU A 75 7.40 -12.25 4.36
CA GLU A 75 6.87 -13.47 5.00
C GLU A 75 5.63 -14.00 4.28
N PHE A 76 4.69 -13.11 3.95
CA PHE A 76 3.50 -13.41 3.17
C PHE A 76 3.84 -14.02 1.80
N SER A 77 4.71 -13.35 1.03
CA SER A 77 5.14 -13.82 -0.29
C SER A 77 5.81 -15.20 -0.23
N GLU A 78 6.71 -15.41 0.73
CA GLU A 78 7.39 -16.69 0.94
C GLU A 78 6.43 -17.82 1.32
N TYR A 79 5.48 -17.54 2.22
CA TYR A 79 4.51 -18.52 2.68
C TYR A 79 3.64 -19.03 1.54
N PHE A 80 3.04 -18.13 0.75
CA PHE A 80 2.17 -18.52 -0.36
C PHE A 80 2.94 -19.06 -1.56
N SER A 81 4.18 -18.61 -1.78
CA SER A 81 5.08 -19.20 -2.79
C SER A 81 5.36 -20.68 -2.55
N LYS A 82 5.51 -21.09 -1.27
CA LYS A 82 5.71 -22.50 -0.88
C LYS A 82 4.44 -23.35 -1.06
N LYS A 83 3.27 -22.72 -1.11
CA LYS A 83 1.97 -23.38 -1.31
C LYS A 83 1.48 -23.33 -2.76
N ARG A 84 2.31 -22.89 -3.71
CA ARG A 84 1.92 -22.74 -5.12
C ARG A 84 1.26 -23.99 -5.71
N ASP A 85 1.75 -25.19 -5.38
CA ASP A 85 1.26 -26.44 -5.97
C ASP A 85 -0.09 -26.83 -5.38
N ILE A 86 -0.36 -26.48 -4.11
CA ILE A 86 -1.69 -26.58 -3.51
C ILE A 86 -2.62 -25.59 -4.22
N ILE A 87 -2.22 -24.32 -4.31
CA ILE A 87 -3.04 -23.23 -4.90
C ILE A 87 -3.40 -23.50 -6.36
N LYS A 88 -2.52 -24.14 -7.14
CA LYS A 88 -2.81 -24.51 -8.53
C LYS A 88 -3.88 -25.60 -8.67
N ASN A 89 -4.05 -26.42 -7.64
CA ASN A 89 -4.89 -27.62 -7.67
C ASN A 89 -6.15 -27.50 -6.79
N ILE A 90 -6.37 -26.37 -6.12
CA ILE A 90 -7.60 -26.15 -5.35
C ILE A 90 -8.75 -25.74 -6.27
N GLU A 91 -9.96 -26.11 -5.88
CA GLU A 91 -11.15 -25.42 -6.31
C GLU A 91 -11.06 -23.94 -5.89
N VAL A 92 -11.29 -23.04 -6.84
CA VAL A 92 -11.16 -21.61 -6.60
C VAL A 92 -12.46 -21.13 -5.97
N GLU A 93 -12.55 -21.24 -4.64
CA GLU A 93 -13.66 -20.71 -3.85
C GLU A 93 -13.13 -19.71 -2.82
N GLY A 94 -13.83 -18.58 -2.63
CA GLY A 94 -13.32 -17.52 -1.77
C GLY A 94 -13.16 -17.95 -0.31
N LYS A 95 -14.01 -18.85 0.18
CA LYS A 95 -13.89 -19.43 1.53
C LYS A 95 -12.61 -20.25 1.70
N ILE A 96 -12.20 -21.00 0.68
CA ILE A 96 -10.96 -21.78 0.70
C ILE A 96 -9.76 -20.82 0.77
N ILE A 97 -9.72 -19.78 -0.07
CA ILE A 97 -8.65 -18.78 -0.09
C ILE A 97 -8.55 -18.07 1.26
N VAL A 98 -9.70 -17.68 1.83
CA VAL A 98 -9.77 -17.05 3.16
C VAL A 98 -9.24 -18.00 4.24
N ASN A 99 -9.61 -19.28 4.23
CA ASN A 99 -9.10 -20.26 5.19
C ASN A 99 -7.59 -20.46 5.07
N MET A 100 -7.04 -20.49 3.84
CA MET A 100 -5.59 -20.53 3.64
C MET A 100 -4.89 -19.29 4.21
N PHE A 101 -5.52 -18.12 4.08
CA PHE A 101 -5.00 -16.89 4.69
C PHE A 101 -5.13 -16.88 6.22
N LEU A 102 -6.18 -17.47 6.78
CA LEU A 102 -6.29 -17.66 8.22
C LEU A 102 -5.20 -18.60 8.76
N ASP A 103 -4.84 -19.66 8.05
CA ASP A 103 -3.69 -20.53 8.39
C ASP A 103 -2.36 -19.75 8.35
N PHE A 104 -2.20 -18.85 7.38
CA PHE A 104 -1.06 -17.94 7.34
C PHE A 104 -1.01 -17.03 8.57
N LEU A 105 -2.12 -16.38 8.93
CA LEU A 105 -2.16 -15.49 10.10
C LEU A 105 -1.82 -16.20 11.41
N GLU A 106 -2.24 -17.46 11.58
CA GLU A 106 -1.91 -18.27 12.76
C GLU A 106 -0.42 -18.62 12.84
N LYS A 107 0.23 -18.78 11.69
CA LYS A 107 1.66 -19.17 11.59
C LYS A 107 2.60 -17.98 11.44
N SER A 108 2.07 -16.78 11.23
CA SER A 108 2.87 -15.58 11.00
C SER A 108 3.66 -15.19 12.23
N ARG A 109 4.95 -14.92 12.02
CA ARG A 109 5.90 -14.39 13.01
C ARG A 109 5.80 -12.87 13.13
N CYS A 110 5.38 -12.19 12.07
CA CYS A 110 5.30 -10.74 11.97
C CYS A 110 3.94 -10.15 12.35
N ASN A 111 2.88 -10.97 12.35
CA ASN A 111 1.50 -10.51 12.51
C ASN A 111 0.78 -11.16 13.71
N VAL A 112 1.45 -11.23 14.86
CA VAL A 112 0.94 -11.96 16.05
C VAL A 112 -0.07 -11.17 16.89
N ARG A 113 0.00 -9.84 16.86
CA ARG A 113 -0.84 -8.97 17.71
C ARG A 113 -2.27 -8.88 17.15
N LEU A 114 -3.27 -8.82 18.03
CA LEU A 114 -4.68 -8.64 17.64
C LEU A 114 -5.18 -9.70 16.63
N LEU A 115 -4.65 -10.93 16.71
CA LEU A 115 -4.96 -12.00 15.77
C LEU A 115 -6.48 -12.26 15.67
N ARG A 116 -7.19 -12.30 16.79
CA ARG A 116 -8.66 -12.49 16.82
C ARG A 116 -9.39 -11.42 16.02
N GLN A 117 -8.99 -10.16 16.14
CA GLN A 117 -9.58 -9.05 15.39
C GLN A 117 -9.28 -9.15 13.89
N LYS A 118 -8.05 -9.52 13.52
CA LYS A 118 -7.63 -9.70 12.12
C LYS A 118 -8.39 -10.84 11.45
N ARG A 119 -8.50 -11.99 12.12
CA ARG A 119 -9.32 -13.13 11.67
C ARG A 119 -10.77 -12.72 11.41
N ARG A 120 -11.39 -11.95 12.31
CA ARG A 120 -12.74 -11.42 12.13
C ARG A 120 -12.86 -10.51 10.89
N ARG A 121 -11.88 -9.64 10.65
CA ARG A 121 -11.87 -8.76 9.47
C ARG A 121 -11.74 -9.57 8.18
N VAL A 122 -10.83 -10.53 8.15
CA VAL A 122 -10.64 -11.47 7.03
C VAL A 122 -11.93 -12.25 6.73
N MET A 123 -12.63 -12.75 7.74
CA MET A 123 -13.89 -13.46 7.54
C MET A 123 -15.01 -12.57 6.97
N ARG A 124 -15.02 -11.27 7.28
CA ARG A 124 -16.05 -10.35 6.77
C ARG A 124 -15.95 -10.08 5.28
N VAL A 125 -14.76 -10.25 4.69
CA VAL A 125 -14.53 -9.98 3.27
C VAL A 125 -14.67 -11.22 2.39
N VAL A 126 -15.08 -12.38 2.94
CA VAL A 126 -15.38 -13.58 2.13
C VAL A 126 -16.30 -13.28 0.93
N PRO A 127 -17.40 -12.50 1.07
CA PRO A 127 -18.25 -12.18 -0.09
C PRO A 127 -17.49 -11.42 -1.18
N LEU A 128 -16.66 -10.45 -0.82
CA LEU A 128 -15.80 -9.73 -1.77
C LEU A 128 -14.79 -10.65 -2.46
N ILE A 129 -14.22 -11.62 -1.73
CA ILE A 129 -13.32 -12.61 -2.33
C ILE A 129 -14.09 -13.51 -3.32
N ASN A 130 -15.35 -13.89 -3.03
CA ASN A 130 -16.17 -14.59 -4.00
C ASN A 130 -16.40 -13.75 -5.27
N SER A 131 -16.72 -12.46 -5.12
CA SER A 131 -16.84 -11.54 -6.27
C SER A 131 -15.56 -11.43 -7.09
N PHE A 132 -14.38 -11.47 -6.45
CA PHE A 132 -13.10 -11.52 -7.16
C PHE A 132 -12.93 -12.78 -8.00
N ILE A 133 -13.35 -13.92 -7.46
CA ILE A 133 -13.27 -15.20 -8.18
C ILE A 133 -14.23 -15.24 -9.36
N GLU A 134 -15.45 -14.74 -9.16
CA GLU A 134 -16.47 -14.68 -10.21
C GLU A 134 -16.07 -13.72 -11.34
N ASN A 135 -15.65 -12.51 -11.00
CA ASN A 135 -15.29 -11.51 -11.99
C ASN A 135 -14.33 -10.43 -11.46
N ILE A 136 -13.02 -10.75 -11.48
CA ILE A 136 -11.99 -9.82 -11.05
C ILE A 136 -11.87 -8.55 -11.91
N SER A 137 -12.31 -8.58 -13.19
CA SER A 137 -12.08 -7.46 -14.11
C SER A 137 -12.81 -6.19 -13.68
N VAL A 138 -13.99 -6.33 -13.07
CA VAL A 138 -14.78 -5.20 -12.54
C VAL A 138 -13.95 -4.36 -11.55
N TYR A 139 -13.16 -5.02 -10.70
CA TYR A 139 -12.32 -4.34 -9.71
C TYR A 139 -10.98 -3.86 -10.27
N VAL A 140 -10.50 -4.48 -11.35
CA VAL A 140 -9.32 -4.01 -12.11
C VAL A 140 -9.62 -2.70 -12.83
N GLU A 141 -10.86 -2.54 -13.29
CA GLU A 141 -11.33 -1.35 -14.00
C GLU A 141 -11.78 -0.24 -13.04
N ASP A 142 -12.26 -0.59 -11.84
CA ASP A 142 -12.74 0.38 -10.84
C ASP A 142 -12.16 0.15 -9.43
N PHE A 143 -11.06 0.86 -9.12
CA PHE A 143 -10.45 0.86 -7.78
C PHE A 143 -11.33 1.50 -6.70
N LYS A 144 -12.27 2.37 -7.05
CA LYS A 144 -13.19 2.99 -6.09
C LYS A 144 -14.29 2.03 -5.69
N LEU A 145 -14.72 1.15 -6.60
CA LEU A 145 -15.60 0.03 -6.24
C LEU A 145 -14.95 -0.85 -5.17
N LEU A 146 -13.68 -1.20 -5.34
CA LEU A 146 -12.94 -1.96 -4.32
C LEU A 146 -12.91 -1.20 -2.98
N GLN A 147 -12.60 0.10 -3.00
CA GLN A 147 -12.59 0.94 -1.81
C GLN A 147 -13.94 0.92 -1.07
N LEU A 148 -15.03 1.05 -1.83
CA LEU A 148 -16.40 1.07 -1.32
C LEU A 148 -16.78 -0.28 -0.70
N GLU A 149 -16.55 -1.39 -1.41
CA GLU A 149 -16.87 -2.73 -0.92
C GLU A 149 -16.06 -3.09 0.34
N LEU A 150 -14.77 -2.74 0.37
CA LEU A 150 -13.94 -2.91 1.57
C LEU A 150 -14.49 -2.11 2.75
N SER A 151 -14.87 -0.85 2.54
CA SER A 151 -15.46 0.01 3.57
C SER A 151 -16.74 -0.60 4.15
N LYS A 152 -17.65 -1.08 3.28
CA LYS A 152 -18.89 -1.76 3.68
C LYS A 152 -18.61 -3.03 4.48
N HIS A 153 -17.83 -3.96 3.94
CA HIS A 153 -17.55 -5.24 4.61
C HIS A 153 -16.79 -5.07 5.93
N LEU A 154 -15.88 -4.11 6.02
CA LEU A 154 -15.10 -3.84 7.23
C LEU A 154 -15.84 -2.95 8.23
N ASN A 155 -16.97 -2.38 7.84
CA ASN A 155 -17.74 -1.38 8.59
C ASN A 155 -16.84 -0.22 9.08
N THR A 156 -16.17 0.44 8.13
CA THR A 156 -15.24 1.54 8.41
C THR A 156 -15.32 2.59 7.30
N SER A 157 -14.76 3.78 7.52
CA SER A 157 -14.76 4.84 6.50
C SER A 157 -14.04 4.39 5.22
N ILE A 158 -14.53 4.83 4.05
CA ILE A 158 -13.82 4.70 2.76
C ILE A 158 -12.40 5.28 2.81
N SER A 159 -12.18 6.26 3.68
CA SER A 159 -10.89 6.95 3.89
C SER A 159 -10.07 6.35 5.04
N ALA A 160 -10.49 5.22 5.61
CA ALA A 160 -9.73 4.54 6.64
C ALA A 160 -8.39 4.06 6.06
N LYS A 161 -7.28 4.27 6.78
CA LYS A 161 -5.93 3.95 6.30
C LYS A 161 -5.79 2.53 5.75
N THR A 162 -6.45 1.56 6.39
CA THR A 162 -6.40 0.15 5.99
C THR A 162 -7.18 -0.12 4.69
N VAL A 163 -8.25 0.63 4.42
CA VAL A 163 -9.02 0.51 3.18
C VAL A 163 -8.22 1.06 2.01
N VAL A 164 -7.74 2.31 2.13
CA VAL A 164 -6.97 2.95 1.05
C VAL A 164 -5.61 2.27 0.82
N PHE A 165 -4.99 1.75 1.88
CA PHE A 165 -3.79 0.91 1.75
C PHE A 165 -4.09 -0.40 1.00
N ALA A 166 -5.21 -1.06 1.28
CA ALA A 166 -5.59 -2.27 0.53
C ALA A 166 -5.85 -1.99 -0.95
N VAL A 167 -6.42 -0.83 -1.29
CA VAL A 167 -6.56 -0.39 -2.69
C VAL A 167 -5.20 -0.16 -3.36
N LYS A 168 -4.25 0.52 -2.69
CA LYS A 168 -2.88 0.69 -3.18
C LYS A 168 -2.21 -0.66 -3.46
N MET A 169 -2.28 -1.59 -2.50
CA MET A 169 -1.66 -2.91 -2.65
C MET A 169 -2.33 -3.74 -3.74
N PHE A 170 -3.66 -3.64 -3.88
CA PHE A 170 -4.38 -4.26 -4.99
C PHE A 170 -3.92 -3.70 -6.34
N ASN A 171 -3.72 -2.38 -6.47
CA ASN A 171 -3.15 -1.77 -7.68
C ASN A 171 -1.75 -2.31 -8.01
N TYR A 172 -0.85 -2.45 -7.02
CA TYR A 172 0.44 -3.12 -7.26
C TYR A 172 0.22 -4.52 -7.84
N GLY A 173 -0.67 -5.29 -7.22
CA GLY A 173 -1.06 -6.62 -7.71
C GLY A 173 -1.55 -6.61 -9.15
N VAL A 174 -2.45 -5.68 -9.50
CA VAL A 174 -3.02 -5.57 -10.85
C VAL A 174 -1.93 -5.24 -11.87
N ARG A 175 -1.08 -4.25 -11.57
CA ARG A 175 0.02 -3.84 -12.46
C ARG A 175 0.97 -5.00 -12.75
N ILE A 176 1.31 -5.78 -11.73
CA ILE A 176 2.12 -6.99 -11.85
C ILE A 176 1.39 -8.07 -12.67
N ALA A 177 0.13 -8.36 -12.32
CA ALA A 177 -0.59 -9.50 -12.88
C ALA A 177 -0.91 -9.33 -14.38
N TYR A 178 -1.16 -8.08 -14.80
CA TYR A 178 -1.56 -7.75 -16.16
C TYR A 178 -0.49 -6.98 -16.95
N SER A 179 0.68 -6.72 -16.35
CA SER A 179 1.78 -5.95 -16.96
C SER A 179 1.32 -4.60 -17.53
N LYS A 180 0.50 -3.87 -16.78
CA LYS A 180 -0.05 -2.55 -17.17
C LYS A 180 0.36 -1.49 -16.15
N LYS A 181 0.65 -0.28 -16.62
CA LYS A 181 0.88 0.90 -15.77
C LYS A 181 -0.44 1.65 -15.57
N ILE A 182 -1.17 1.28 -14.53
CA ILE A 182 -2.50 1.84 -14.23
C ILE A 182 -2.37 2.79 -13.02
N PRO A 183 -2.56 4.10 -13.20
CA PRO A 183 -2.54 5.02 -12.08
C PRO A 183 -3.77 4.89 -11.19
N LEU A 184 -3.60 5.17 -9.91
CA LEU A 184 -4.67 5.21 -8.93
C LEU A 184 -5.48 6.52 -9.04
N PRO A 185 -6.79 6.51 -8.70
CA PRO A 185 -7.61 7.72 -8.71
C PRO A 185 -7.13 8.79 -7.72
N PHE A 186 -7.29 10.07 -8.09
CA PHE A 186 -6.93 11.22 -7.25
C PHE A 186 -7.79 11.38 -5.99
N ASP A 187 -9.00 10.85 -6.00
CA ASP A 187 -9.99 10.99 -4.94
C ASP A 187 -9.89 9.92 -3.86
N ILE A 188 -8.92 8.99 -3.97
CA ILE A 188 -8.60 8.05 -2.91
C ILE A 188 -7.51 8.64 -2.00
N ASP A 189 -7.86 8.82 -0.73
CA ASP A 189 -6.98 9.43 0.27
C ASP A 189 -5.69 8.64 0.49
N ILE A 190 -4.63 9.38 0.87
CA ILE A 190 -3.39 8.79 1.37
C ILE A 190 -3.63 7.95 2.65
N PRO A 191 -2.98 6.79 2.83
CA PRO A 191 -3.05 6.03 4.07
C PRO A 191 -2.36 6.79 5.21
N VAL A 192 -3.14 7.44 6.07
CA VAL A 192 -2.61 8.17 7.24
C VAL A 192 -2.15 7.20 8.34
N ASP A 193 -0.92 6.71 8.23
CA ASP A 193 -0.21 5.95 9.26
C ASP A 193 0.67 6.85 10.14
N ASN A 194 1.45 6.26 11.05
CA ASN A 194 2.32 7.03 11.95
C ASN A 194 3.43 7.79 11.20
N ARG A 195 3.90 7.28 10.04
CA ARG A 195 4.90 7.98 9.23
C ARG A 195 4.26 9.20 8.59
N ILE A 196 3.12 9.04 7.92
CA ILE A 196 2.40 10.16 7.30
C ILE A 196 2.05 11.21 8.35
N LYS A 197 1.58 10.79 9.54
CA LYS A 197 1.38 11.70 10.69
C LYS A 197 2.65 12.44 11.09
N LYS A 198 3.79 11.75 11.21
CA LYS A 198 5.07 12.37 11.57
C LYS A 198 5.52 13.40 10.52
N ILE A 199 5.47 13.03 9.24
CA ILE A 199 5.82 13.93 8.13
C ILE A 199 4.92 15.17 8.16
N SER A 200 3.60 14.98 8.21
CA SER A 200 2.63 16.07 8.27
C SER A 200 2.84 16.98 9.48
N SER A 201 3.12 16.43 10.66
CA SER A 201 3.41 17.21 11.87
C SER A 201 4.67 18.07 11.71
N CYS A 202 5.75 17.53 11.14
CA CYS A 202 6.96 18.32 10.84
C CYS A 202 6.72 19.43 9.81
N LEU A 203 5.74 19.24 8.92
CA LEU A 203 5.28 20.26 7.97
C LEU A 203 4.30 21.27 8.60
N GLY A 204 3.99 21.15 9.90
CA GLY A 204 3.05 22.03 10.61
C GLY A 204 1.58 21.82 10.21
N VAL A 205 1.23 20.65 9.70
CA VAL A 205 -0.15 20.28 9.35
C VAL A 205 -0.84 19.70 10.57
N SER A 206 -2.03 20.19 10.90
CA SER A 206 -2.82 19.68 12.04
C SER A 206 -3.35 18.27 11.77
N GLU A 207 -3.63 17.50 12.82
CA GLU A 207 -4.05 16.10 12.67
C GLU A 207 -5.38 15.97 11.90
N GLU A 208 -6.27 16.95 12.04
CA GLU A 208 -7.57 16.98 11.37
C GLU A 208 -7.44 17.26 9.86
N ASP A 209 -6.41 17.99 9.44
CA ASP A 209 -6.22 18.43 8.05
C ASP A 209 -5.19 17.61 7.26
N ILE A 210 -4.62 16.54 7.83
CA ILE A 210 -3.61 15.70 7.14
C ILE A 210 -4.10 15.27 5.75
N LYS A 211 -5.34 14.78 5.65
CA LYS A 211 -5.91 14.34 4.36
C LYS A 211 -6.13 15.52 3.41
N GLY A 212 -6.63 16.65 3.91
CA GLY A 212 -6.84 17.86 3.11
C GLY A 212 -5.53 18.37 2.51
N PHE A 213 -4.48 18.44 3.33
CA PHE A 213 -3.13 18.76 2.89
C PHE A 213 -2.63 17.85 1.77
N TRP A 214 -2.68 16.52 1.95
CA TRP A 214 -2.17 15.60 0.93
C TRP A 214 -3.00 15.57 -0.36
N ARG A 215 -4.31 15.84 -0.30
CA ARG A 215 -5.14 16.08 -1.51
C ARG A 215 -4.67 17.33 -2.26
N LYS A 216 -4.38 18.42 -1.53
CA LYS A 216 -3.83 19.65 -2.12
C LYS A 216 -2.46 19.42 -2.75
N VAL A 217 -1.58 18.66 -2.11
CA VAL A 217 -0.28 18.28 -2.68
C VAL A 217 -0.51 17.49 -3.97
N ALA A 218 -1.35 16.46 -3.94
CA ALA A 218 -1.69 15.65 -5.11
C ALA A 218 -2.17 16.49 -6.30
N TYR A 219 -3.08 17.44 -6.07
CA TYR A 219 -3.53 18.35 -7.11
C TYR A 219 -2.40 19.27 -7.62
N LYS A 220 -1.57 19.82 -6.74
CA LYS A 220 -0.46 20.70 -7.12
C LYS A 220 0.65 19.97 -7.89
N THR A 221 0.84 18.67 -7.66
CA THR A 221 1.91 17.88 -8.27
C THR A 221 1.43 16.98 -9.39
N GLU A 222 0.12 16.89 -9.64
CA GLU A 222 -0.50 15.96 -10.59
C GLU A 222 -0.12 14.49 -10.32
N ILE A 223 0.11 14.14 -9.05
CA ILE A 223 0.43 12.78 -8.61
C ILE A 223 -0.66 12.33 -7.62
N PRO A 224 -1.39 11.23 -7.88
CA PRO A 224 -2.42 10.75 -6.99
C PRO A 224 -1.91 10.49 -5.55
N PRO A 225 -2.74 10.68 -4.51
CA PRO A 225 -2.29 10.59 -3.11
C PRO A 225 -1.63 9.24 -2.75
N LEU A 226 -2.12 8.13 -3.34
CA LEU A 226 -1.55 6.81 -3.09
C LEU A 226 -0.16 6.61 -3.72
N HIS A 227 0.15 7.31 -4.82
CA HIS A 227 1.48 7.31 -5.42
C HIS A 227 2.44 8.25 -4.67
N ILE A 228 1.93 9.36 -4.11
CA ILE A 228 2.69 10.19 -3.17
C ILE A 228 3.08 9.37 -1.93
N ASP A 229 2.18 8.54 -1.37
CA ASP A 229 2.54 7.65 -0.26
C ASP A 229 3.74 6.78 -0.59
N SER A 230 3.81 6.23 -1.79
CA SER A 230 4.92 5.35 -2.22
C SER A 230 6.25 6.11 -2.27
N LEU A 231 6.28 7.31 -2.85
CA LEU A 231 7.48 8.15 -2.85
C LEU A 231 7.96 8.42 -1.42
N LEU A 232 7.03 8.83 -0.54
CA LEU A 232 7.34 9.13 0.85
C LEU A 232 7.77 7.87 1.61
N TRP A 233 7.17 6.71 1.33
CA TRP A 233 7.53 5.43 1.94
C TRP A 233 9.00 5.09 1.66
N VAL A 234 9.37 5.05 0.39
CA VAL A 234 10.71 4.66 -0.04
C VAL A 234 11.74 5.71 0.39
N ALA A 235 11.46 7.00 0.17
CA ALA A 235 12.39 8.08 0.52
C ALA A 235 12.61 8.18 2.02
N TYR A 236 11.57 7.99 2.84
CA TYR A 236 11.68 7.98 4.30
C TYR A 236 12.60 6.86 4.80
N ARG A 237 12.46 5.65 4.23
CA ARG A 237 13.32 4.51 4.57
C ARG A 237 14.78 4.82 4.23
N TYR A 238 15.06 5.25 3.01
CA TYR A 238 16.42 5.57 2.58
C TYR A 238 17.03 6.75 3.34
N ALA A 239 16.22 7.74 3.75
CA ALA A 239 16.68 8.81 4.63
C ALA A 239 17.16 8.28 6.00
N LYS A 240 16.46 7.28 6.55
CA LYS A 240 16.86 6.62 7.81
C LYS A 240 18.08 5.71 7.65
N GLU A 241 18.19 5.02 6.53
CA GLU A 241 19.29 4.08 6.25
C GLU A 241 20.54 4.76 5.69
N GLY A 242 20.44 6.05 5.32
CA GLY A 242 21.55 6.80 4.72
C GLY A 242 21.87 6.37 3.28
N ILE A 243 20.90 5.78 2.58
CA ILE A 243 21.06 5.30 1.20
C ILE A 243 20.76 6.43 0.22
N MET A 244 21.59 6.53 -0.81
CA MET A 244 21.38 7.40 -1.98
C MET A 244 21.36 6.53 -3.23
N LEU A 245 20.59 6.93 -4.23
CA LEU A 245 20.45 6.23 -5.51
C LEU A 245 21.16 6.97 -6.64
N ASP A 246 21.32 6.32 -7.79
CA ASP A 246 21.64 7.00 -9.04
C ASP A 246 20.41 7.69 -9.63
N ASN A 247 19.75 8.52 -8.81
CA ASN A 247 18.59 9.32 -9.20
C ASN A 247 18.62 10.63 -8.39
N SER A 248 19.07 11.70 -9.05
CA SER A 248 19.26 13.00 -8.39
C SER A 248 17.96 13.60 -7.85
N LYS A 249 16.84 13.47 -8.59
CA LYS A 249 15.51 13.93 -8.14
C LYS A 249 15.09 13.21 -6.86
N PHE A 250 15.24 11.89 -6.83
CA PHE A 250 14.88 11.09 -5.66
C PHE A 250 15.80 11.36 -4.47
N ASN A 251 17.10 11.55 -4.70
CA ASN A 251 18.04 11.96 -3.66
C ASN A 251 17.69 13.33 -3.04
N LYS A 252 17.16 14.29 -3.82
CA LYS A 252 16.64 15.55 -3.25
C LYS A 252 15.53 15.28 -2.24
N LEU A 253 14.59 14.40 -2.56
CA LEU A 253 13.51 14.02 -1.63
C LEU A 253 14.05 13.32 -0.38
N ILE A 254 15.00 12.39 -0.54
CA ILE A 254 15.65 11.70 0.59
C ILE A 254 16.34 12.71 1.52
N LEU A 255 17.15 13.61 0.98
CA LEU A 255 17.87 14.63 1.73
C LEU A 255 16.91 15.61 2.42
N PHE A 256 15.84 16.02 1.72
CA PHE A 256 14.80 16.86 2.28
C PHE A 256 14.16 16.21 3.51
N LEU A 257 13.69 14.97 3.39
CA LEU A 257 13.10 14.22 4.50
C LEU A 257 14.11 14.01 5.65
N LYS A 258 15.38 13.73 5.34
CA LYS A 258 16.44 13.56 6.34
C LYS A 258 16.63 14.82 7.19
N SER A 259 16.53 16.01 6.61
CA SER A 259 16.81 17.30 7.27
C SER A 259 15.90 17.63 8.47
N PHE A 260 14.73 16.99 8.58
CA PHE A 260 13.78 17.25 9.68
C PHE A 260 13.18 16.00 10.33
N LEU A 261 13.47 14.78 9.84
CA LEU A 261 12.93 13.54 10.41
C LEU A 261 13.95 12.70 11.18
N VAL A 262 15.24 12.94 10.95
CA VAL A 262 16.38 12.16 11.49
C VAL A 262 17.24 13.00 12.45
N ASN A 263 16.73 14.15 12.90
CA ASN A 263 17.26 14.84 14.08
C ASN A 263 16.68 14.26 15.36
#